data_AF-A0A251WGD2-F1
#
_entry.id   AF-A0A251WGD2-F1
#
_cell.length_a   1.000
_cell.length_b   1.000
_cell.length_c   1.000
_cell.angle_alpha   90.00
_cell.angle_beta   90.00
_cell.angle_gamma   90.00
#
_symmetry.space_group_name_H-M   'P 1'
#
loop_
_entity.id
_entity.type
_entity.pdbx_description
1 polymer ?
#
loop_
_entity_poly.entity_id
_entity_poly.type
_entity_poly.pdbx_seq_one_letter_code
_entity_poly.pdbx_strand_id
1 'polypeptide(L)'
;MVSPTPSPKPSASPTSSAPPLGQRIFNANCSACHIGGNNVILAEKNLHLDTLQKYEMDSIVAIKNQVIHGKNAMPAFSDNLTLEEIEAVARYVLSQAAQDWKDSSIDLQSLQMASSREKDREKPSTTGKTNAVGS
;
A
#
# COMPACT_ATOMS: atom_id res chain seq x y z
N MET A 1 23.12 11.98 -37.76
CA MET A 1 21.75 12.10 -37.24
C MET A 1 21.08 10.73 -37.19
N VAL A 2 21.63 9.83 -36.36
CA VAL A 2 21.04 8.50 -36.10
C VAL A 2 20.15 8.63 -34.87
N SER A 3 18.84 8.61 -35.08
CA SER A 3 17.86 8.49 -34.01
C SER A 3 17.94 7.07 -33.44
N PRO A 4 18.08 6.86 -32.13
CA PRO A 4 17.90 5.54 -31.56
C PRO A 4 16.41 5.17 -31.64
N THR A 5 16.14 4.05 -32.31
CA THR A 5 14.83 3.38 -32.28
C THR A 5 14.43 3.12 -30.83
N PRO A 6 13.20 3.43 -30.38
CA PRO A 6 12.74 2.95 -29.09
C PRO A 6 12.68 1.41 -29.13
N SER A 7 13.46 0.78 -28.25
CA SER A 7 13.46 -0.66 -28.04
C SER A 7 12.03 -1.18 -27.77
N PRO A 8 11.71 -2.42 -28.15
CA PRO A 8 10.41 -3.01 -27.85
C PRO A 8 10.22 -3.08 -26.32
N LYS A 9 9.16 -2.42 -25.80
CA LYS A 9 8.67 -2.69 -24.45
C LYS A 9 8.43 -4.20 -24.34
N PRO A 10 8.95 -4.89 -23.31
CA PRO A 10 8.75 -6.32 -23.17
C PRO A 10 7.27 -6.61 -22.96
N SER A 11 6.67 -7.27 -23.95
CA SER A 11 5.45 -8.04 -23.80
C SER A 11 5.80 -9.23 -22.91
N ALA A 12 5.65 -9.07 -21.60
CA ALA A 12 5.94 -10.10 -20.61
C ALA A 12 4.66 -10.44 -19.84
N SER A 13 4.24 -11.68 -20.02
CA SER A 13 3.21 -12.39 -19.27
C SER A 13 3.40 -12.28 -17.75
N PRO A 14 2.34 -12.39 -16.94
CA PRO A 14 2.43 -12.22 -15.49
C PRO A 14 3.03 -13.48 -14.86
N THR A 15 4.32 -13.45 -14.53
CA THR A 15 4.91 -14.39 -13.58
C THR A 15 5.01 -13.72 -12.22
N SER A 16 4.22 -14.22 -11.26
CA SER A 16 4.13 -13.76 -9.88
C SER A 16 5.47 -13.85 -9.17
N SER A 17 6.18 -12.72 -9.06
CA SER A 17 7.28 -12.47 -8.10
C SER A 17 7.74 -11.01 -8.14
N ALA A 18 7.53 -10.31 -9.26
CA ALA A 18 7.81 -8.87 -9.33
C ALA A 18 6.60 -8.05 -8.84
N PRO A 19 6.81 -6.97 -8.05
CA PRO A 19 5.73 -6.07 -7.67
C PRO A 19 5.05 -5.48 -8.91
N PRO A 20 3.73 -5.25 -8.91
CA PRO A 20 3.01 -4.68 -10.04
C PRO A 20 3.65 -3.38 -10.56
N LEU A 21 3.52 -3.12 -11.86
CA LEU A 21 4.13 -1.95 -12.53
C LEU A 21 3.87 -0.64 -11.77
N GLY A 22 2.61 -0.38 -11.39
CA GLY A 22 2.22 0.82 -10.65
C GLY A 22 2.93 0.97 -9.31
N GLN A 23 3.11 -0.13 -8.56
CA GLN A 23 3.85 -0.12 -7.30
C GLN A 23 5.32 0.23 -7.52
N ARG A 24 5.96 -0.33 -8.56
CA ARG A 24 7.36 -0.01 -8.87
C ARG A 24 7.55 1.47 -9.20
N ILE A 25 6.68 2.02 -10.03
CA ILE A 25 6.73 3.43 -10.43
C ILE A 25 6.49 4.33 -9.22
N PHE A 26 5.48 4.01 -8.41
CA PHE A 26 5.17 4.77 -7.19
C PHE A 26 6.36 4.78 -6.24
N ASN A 27 6.97 3.62 -5.99
CA ASN A 27 8.13 3.51 -5.12
C ASN A 27 9.32 4.31 -5.64
N ALA A 28 9.56 4.31 -6.95
CA ALA A 28 10.68 5.04 -7.56
C ALA A 28 10.48 6.56 -7.62
N ASN A 29 9.25 7.04 -7.79
CA ASN A 29 9.00 8.45 -8.15
C ASN A 29 8.15 9.23 -7.14
N CYS A 30 7.26 8.55 -6.41
CA CYS A 30 6.22 9.20 -5.62
C CYS A 30 6.43 9.02 -4.10
N SER A 31 7.01 7.89 -3.70
CA SER A 31 7.13 7.47 -2.30
C SER A 31 7.88 8.48 -1.42
N ALA A 32 8.89 9.17 -1.96
CA ALA A 32 9.68 10.15 -1.22
C ALA A 32 8.81 11.23 -0.55
N CYS A 33 7.71 11.61 -1.20
CA CYS A 33 6.75 12.56 -0.64
C CYS A 33 5.48 11.88 -0.09
N HIS A 34 5.15 10.69 -0.59
CA HIS A 34 3.87 10.01 -0.33
C HIS A 34 4.00 8.65 0.39
N ILE A 35 4.95 8.52 1.30
CA ILE A 35 5.13 7.33 2.15
C ILE A 35 3.83 7.01 2.90
N GLY A 36 3.37 5.76 2.80
CA GLY A 36 2.17 5.26 3.47
C GLY A 36 0.91 6.06 3.13
N GLY A 37 0.86 6.67 1.94
CA GLY A 37 -0.26 7.52 1.54
C GLY A 37 -0.27 8.91 2.14
N ASN A 38 0.71 9.29 2.97
CA ASN A 38 0.78 10.62 3.54
C ASN A 38 1.29 11.65 2.51
N ASN A 39 1.48 12.89 2.95
CA ASN A 39 2.16 13.90 2.17
C ASN A 39 3.08 14.70 3.09
N VAL A 40 4.39 14.59 2.86
CA VAL A 40 5.41 15.22 3.70
C VAL A 40 5.49 16.75 3.52
N ILE A 41 4.91 17.28 2.43
CA ILE A 41 4.91 18.72 2.14
C ILE A 41 3.63 19.38 2.66
N LEU A 42 2.47 18.76 2.39
CA LEU A 42 1.15 19.25 2.80
C LEU A 42 0.32 18.10 3.36
N ALA A 43 0.29 17.94 4.70
CA ALA A 43 -0.38 16.81 5.36
C ALA A 43 -1.88 16.66 4.99
N GLU A 44 -2.56 17.78 4.71
CA GLU A 44 -3.97 17.81 4.28
C GLU A 44 -4.20 17.32 2.84
N LYS A 45 -3.14 17.20 2.03
CA LYS A 45 -3.16 16.74 0.63
C LYS A 45 -2.51 15.36 0.50
N ASN A 46 -2.96 14.45 1.34
CA ASN A 46 -2.53 13.06 1.34
C ASN A 46 -3.31 12.22 0.30
N LEU A 47 -2.94 10.94 0.15
CA LEU A 47 -3.51 9.98 -0.78
C LEU A 47 -4.45 8.97 -0.09
N HIS A 48 -4.99 9.31 1.08
CA HIS A 48 -6.03 8.50 1.73
C HIS A 48 -7.38 8.71 1.06
N LEU A 49 -8.23 7.68 1.08
CA LEU A 49 -9.48 7.68 0.33
C LEU A 49 -10.40 8.86 0.67
N ASP A 50 -10.57 9.18 1.95
CA ASP A 50 -11.36 10.33 2.41
C ASP A 50 -10.87 11.65 1.82
N THR A 51 -9.55 11.86 1.80
CA THR A 51 -8.95 13.07 1.25
C THR A 51 -9.08 13.11 -0.28
N LEU A 52 -8.90 11.98 -0.96
CA LEU A 52 -9.10 11.88 -2.41
C LEU A 52 -10.55 12.21 -2.77
N GLN A 53 -11.54 11.66 -2.07
CA GLN A 53 -12.96 11.95 -2.29
C GLN A 53 -13.30 13.42 -2.01
N LYS A 54 -12.79 13.98 -0.90
CA LYS A 54 -13.00 15.38 -0.52
C LYS A 54 -12.51 16.37 -1.58
N TYR A 55 -11.49 16.00 -2.35
CA TYR A 55 -10.91 16.83 -3.40
C TYR A 55 -11.24 16.35 -4.82
N GLU A 56 -12.22 15.44 -4.98
CA GLU A 56 -12.65 14.91 -6.28
C GLU A 56 -11.50 14.22 -7.07
N MET A 57 -10.55 13.65 -6.34
CA MET A 57 -9.36 12.94 -6.82
C MET A 57 -9.49 11.41 -6.66
N ASP A 58 -10.68 10.89 -6.40
CA ASP A 58 -10.97 9.46 -6.24
C ASP A 58 -11.20 8.73 -7.58
N SER A 59 -10.81 9.34 -8.69
CA SER A 59 -10.90 8.75 -10.03
C SER A 59 -9.55 8.60 -10.71
N ILE A 60 -9.42 7.57 -11.55
CA ILE A 60 -8.20 7.32 -12.33
C ILE A 60 -7.87 8.54 -13.19
N VAL A 61 -8.88 9.16 -13.82
CA VAL A 61 -8.69 10.32 -14.70
C VAL A 61 -8.16 11.53 -13.93
N ALA A 62 -8.73 11.84 -12.75
CA ALA A 62 -8.28 12.96 -11.93
C ALA A 62 -6.83 12.79 -11.48
N ILE A 63 -6.47 11.61 -10.97
CA ILE A 63 -5.10 11.31 -10.55
C ILE A 63 -4.14 11.34 -11.74
N LYS A 64 -4.51 10.78 -12.90
CA LYS A 64 -3.69 10.84 -14.12
C LYS A 64 -3.38 12.28 -14.49
N ASN A 65 -4.40 13.15 -14.54
CA ASN A 65 -4.22 14.56 -14.86
C ASN A 65 -3.28 15.26 -13.87
N GLN A 66 -3.43 14.97 -12.57
CA GLN A 66 -2.59 15.52 -11.52
C GLN A 66 -1.12 15.08 -11.64
N VAL A 67 -0.87 13.82 -12.03
CA VAL A 67 0.49 13.29 -12.27
C VAL A 67 1.10 13.86 -13.55
N ILE A 68 0.30 13.99 -14.62
CA ILE A 68 0.74 14.55 -15.90
C ILE A 68 1.20 15.99 -15.72
N HIS A 69 0.39 16.82 -15.07
CA HIS A 69 0.61 18.26 -15.01
C HIS A 69 1.34 18.74 -13.76
N GLY A 70 1.42 17.90 -12.71
CA GLY A 70 1.89 18.35 -11.40
C GLY A 70 0.97 19.42 -10.79
N LYS A 71 1.30 19.89 -9.58
CA LYS A 71 0.65 21.04 -8.93
C LYS A 71 1.45 21.49 -7.73
N ASN A 72 1.70 22.79 -7.62
CA ASN A 72 2.51 23.38 -6.53
C ASN A 72 3.87 22.68 -6.40
N ALA A 73 4.13 22.02 -5.27
CA ALA A 73 5.38 21.30 -5.00
C ALA A 73 5.43 19.90 -5.66
N MET A 74 4.32 19.39 -6.21
CA MET A 74 4.32 18.13 -6.96
C MET A 74 4.78 18.39 -8.40
N PRO A 75 5.90 17.78 -8.84
CA PRO A 75 6.41 17.97 -10.20
C PRO A 75 5.49 17.33 -11.25
N ALA A 76 5.57 17.81 -12.48
CA ALA A 76 4.93 17.18 -13.63
C ALA A 76 5.75 15.94 -14.07
N PHE A 77 5.06 14.84 -14.38
CA PHE A 77 5.70 13.58 -14.79
C PHE A 77 5.48 13.23 -16.27
N SER A 78 4.82 14.10 -17.05
CA SER A 78 4.56 13.88 -18.48
C SER A 78 5.82 13.60 -19.31
N ASP A 79 6.96 14.16 -18.90
CA ASP A 79 8.22 14.04 -19.63
C ASP A 79 9.03 12.81 -19.22
N ASN A 80 8.69 12.20 -18.08
CA ASN A 80 9.44 11.09 -17.49
C ASN A 80 8.69 9.76 -17.54
N LEU A 81 7.35 9.79 -17.58
CA LEU A 81 6.49 8.61 -17.55
C LEU A 81 5.56 8.57 -18.76
N THR A 82 5.36 7.39 -19.31
CA THR A 82 4.36 7.15 -20.36
C THR A 82 2.94 7.15 -19.78
N LEU A 83 1.94 7.40 -20.63
CA LEU A 83 0.52 7.38 -20.20
C LEU A 83 0.09 6.06 -19.56
N GLU A 84 0.65 4.94 -20.00
CA GLU A 84 0.41 3.61 -19.43
C GLU A 84 1.01 3.46 -18.02
N GLU A 85 2.20 4.02 -17.81
CA GLU A 85 2.86 4.04 -16.49
C GLU A 85 2.12 4.95 -15.50
N ILE A 86 1.66 6.11 -15.99
CA ILE A 86 0.84 7.04 -15.19
C ILE A 86 -0.50 6.39 -14.85
N GLU A 87 -1.12 5.67 -15.78
CA GLU A 87 -2.35 4.94 -15.48
C GLU A 87 -2.13 3.81 -14.47
N ALA A 88 -1.02 3.07 -14.61
CA ALA A 88 -0.65 2.03 -13.65
C ALA A 88 -0.44 2.61 -12.24
N VAL A 89 0.20 3.77 -12.11
CA VAL A 89 0.40 4.43 -10.81
C VAL A 89 -0.92 4.94 -10.23
N ALA A 90 -1.81 5.53 -11.05
CA ALA A 90 -3.11 6.00 -10.61
C ALA A 90 -3.99 4.86 -10.06
N ARG A 91 -4.00 3.71 -10.74
CA ARG A 91 -4.69 2.49 -10.28
C ARG A 91 -4.09 1.97 -8.98
N TYR A 92 -2.77 1.98 -8.85
CA TYR A 92 -2.09 1.56 -7.64
C TYR A 92 -2.47 2.46 -6.45
N VAL A 93 -2.42 3.79 -6.61
CA VAL A 93 -2.80 4.75 -5.56
C VAL A 93 -4.24 4.54 -5.09
N LEU A 94 -5.21 4.40 -5.99
CA LEU A 94 -6.60 4.12 -5.61
C LEU A 94 -6.76 2.78 -4.88
N SER A 95 -6.06 1.75 -5.35
CA SER A 95 -6.07 0.44 -4.69
C SER A 95 -5.49 0.50 -3.29
N GLN A 96 -4.40 1.24 -3.07
CA GLN A 96 -3.83 1.43 -1.74
C GLN A 96 -4.73 2.30 -0.85
N ALA A 97 -5.30 3.37 -1.38
CA ALA A 97 -6.24 4.22 -0.65
C ALA A 97 -7.48 3.44 -0.18
N ALA A 98 -8.03 2.55 -1.01
CA ALA A 98 -9.14 1.68 -0.65
C ALA A 98 -8.80 0.66 0.45
N GLN A 99 -7.50 0.35 0.61
CA GLN A 99 -6.97 -0.53 1.66
C GLN A 99 -6.41 0.27 2.84
N ASP A 100 -6.63 1.58 2.88
CA ASP A 100 -6.11 2.47 3.93
C ASP A 100 -4.58 2.41 4.06
N TRP A 101 -3.89 2.15 2.93
CA TRP A 101 -2.43 1.98 2.85
C TRP A 101 -1.86 0.91 3.79
N LYS A 102 -2.69 -0.03 4.24
CA LYS A 102 -2.25 -1.19 5.02
C LYS A 102 -1.50 -2.13 4.10
N ASP A 103 -0.21 -2.30 4.37
CA ASP A 103 0.57 -3.33 3.71
C ASP A 103 -0.09 -4.69 4.01
N SER A 104 -0.54 -5.38 2.97
CA SER A 104 -1.30 -6.63 3.10
C SER A 104 -0.51 -7.75 3.80
N SER A 105 0.80 -7.55 4.07
CA SER A 105 1.62 -8.48 4.83
C SER A 105 1.50 -8.35 6.36
N ILE A 106 1.03 -7.23 6.90
CA ILE A 106 1.02 -6.99 8.37
C ILE A 106 -0.28 -7.49 9.03
N ASP A 107 -1.41 -7.47 8.32
CA ASP A 107 -2.72 -7.81 8.88
C ASP A 107 -2.88 -9.33 9.13
N LEU A 108 -2.33 -10.16 8.23
CA LEU A 108 -2.34 -11.62 8.35
C LEU A 108 -1.52 -12.13 9.55
N GLN A 109 -0.45 -11.43 9.95
CA GLN A 109 0.34 -11.82 11.11
C GLN A 109 -0.37 -11.48 12.45
N SER A 110 -1.19 -10.43 12.47
CA SER A 110 -1.92 -10.03 13.69
C SER A 110 -3.10 -10.96 14.02
N LEU A 111 -3.78 -11.50 13.00
CA LEU A 111 -4.82 -12.52 13.20
C LEU A 111 -4.25 -13.85 13.71
N GLN A 112 -3.02 -14.18 13.34
CA GLN A 112 -2.38 -15.43 13.78
C GLN A 112 -1.90 -15.36 15.24
N MET A 113 -1.53 -14.17 15.74
CA MET A 113 -1.12 -13.97 17.15
C MET A 113 -2.31 -13.89 18.13
N ALA A 114 -3.52 -13.56 17.65
CA ALA A 114 -4.72 -13.54 18.49
C ALA A 114 -5.30 -14.94 18.77
N SER A 115 -5.06 -15.92 17.90
CA SER A 115 -5.62 -17.28 18.03
C SER A 115 -4.81 -18.20 18.99
N SER A 116 -3.54 -17.91 19.25
CA SER A 116 -2.68 -18.79 20.06
C SER A 116 -2.79 -18.63 21.58
N ARG A 117 -3.61 -17.70 22.10
CA ARG A 117 -3.81 -17.49 23.56
C ARG A 117 -5.01 -18.22 24.16
N GLU A 118 -5.88 -18.81 23.34
CA GLU A 118 -7.11 -19.48 23.80
C GLU A 118 -6.92 -20.99 24.05
N LYS A 119 -5.78 -21.59 23.69
CA LYS A 119 -5.56 -23.05 23.80
C LYS A 119 -5.02 -23.56 25.14
N ASP A 120 -4.79 -22.70 26.12
CA ASP A 120 -4.25 -23.09 27.44
C ASP A 120 -5.25 -22.95 28.59
N ARG A 121 -6.55 -22.87 28.29
CA ARG A 121 -7.58 -22.80 29.34
C ARG A 121 -8.74 -23.76 29.12
N GLU A 122 -8.41 -25.05 29.06
CA GLU A 122 -9.36 -26.09 29.47
C GLU A 122 -8.64 -27.14 30.35
N LYS A 123 -9.15 -27.24 31.58
CA LYS A 123 -8.75 -28.07 32.74
C LYS A 123 -8.89 -29.58 32.44
N PRO A 124 -8.32 -30.53 33.22
CA PRO A 124 -9.05 -31.00 34.41
C PRO A 124 -8.26 -31.72 35.54
N SER A 125 -8.96 -31.93 36.67
CA SER A 125 -8.80 -33.04 37.64
C SER A 125 -7.57 -33.02 38.57
N THR A 126 -7.54 -33.48 39.83
CA THR A 126 -8.46 -34.28 40.67
C THR A 126 -7.88 -34.34 42.10
N THR A 127 -8.75 -34.35 43.12
CA THR A 127 -8.69 -35.12 44.38
C THR A 127 -7.38 -35.24 45.19
N GLY A 128 -7.44 -34.73 46.43
CA GLY A 128 -7.35 -35.61 47.60
C GLY A 128 -6.20 -35.43 48.61
N LYS A 129 -6.62 -35.30 49.87
CA LYS A 129 -6.07 -35.96 51.09
C LYS A 129 -5.18 -35.14 52.05
N THR A 130 -5.85 -34.64 53.10
CA THR A 130 -5.54 -34.70 54.55
C THR A 130 -4.07 -34.63 55.03
N ASN A 131 -3.76 -33.73 55.98
CA ASN A 131 -3.59 -34.11 57.40
C ASN A 131 -3.33 -32.93 58.35
N ALA A 132 -3.70 -33.18 59.61
CA ALA A 132 -3.60 -32.36 60.80
C ALA A 132 -2.17 -32.10 61.32
N VAL A 133 -2.04 -31.02 62.10
CA VAL A 133 -1.29 -30.82 63.37
C VAL A 133 -0.90 -29.32 63.43
N GLY A 134 -1.24 -28.48 64.40
CA GLY A 134 -1.37 -28.67 65.84
C GLY A 134 -0.20 -27.93 66.50
N SER A 135 -0.44 -26.71 67.01
CA SER A 135 0.23 -26.04 68.15
C SER A 135 -0.37 -24.65 68.34
#